data_AF-A0A956R4V6-F1
#
_entry.id   AF-A0A956R4V6-F1
#
_cell.length_a   1.000
_cell.length_b   1.000
_cell.length_c   1.000
_cell.angle_alpha   90.00
_cell.angle_beta   90.00
_cell.angle_gamma   90.00
#
_symmetry.space_group_name_H-M   'P 1'
#
loop_
_entity.id
_entity.type
_entity.pdbx_description
1 polymer ?
#
loop_
_entity_poly.entity_id
_entity_poly.type
_entity_poly.pdbx_seq_one_letter_code
_entity_poly.pdbx_strand_id
1 'polypeptide(L)'
;MSGKLRGALALIVMGVAVAAILSPVAVGEALGRSASTSSEMINLRASWGGTLLGLGAAIGLARTETRGRLLLSVLLWVIAGIGVARAVGFVLDGSPDGLQWVWLIAEIAIVAVCAWLLRRPRAAAS
;
A
#
# COMPACT_ATOMS: atom_id res chain seq x y z
N MET A 1 2.88 3.85 22.34
CA MET A 1 2.51 2.43 22.08
C MET A 1 3.74 1.57 22.31
N SER A 2 3.65 0.48 23.08
CA SER A 2 4.79 -0.42 23.30
C SER A 2 5.20 -1.09 21.97
N GLY A 3 6.48 -1.45 21.82
CA GLY A 3 6.98 -2.10 20.60
C GLY A 3 6.23 -3.39 20.26
N LYS A 4 5.84 -4.17 21.28
CA LYS A 4 5.06 -5.40 21.14
C LYS A 4 3.66 -5.13 20.58
N LEU A 5 2.94 -4.13 21.14
CA LEU A 5 1.60 -3.78 20.68
C LEU A 5 1.63 -3.25 19.23
N ARG A 6 2.64 -2.46 18.88
CA ARG A 6 2.83 -1.98 17.51
C ARG A 6 3.07 -3.11 16.52
N GLY A 7 3.94 -4.06 16.88
CA GLY A 7 4.23 -5.23 16.07
C GLY A 7 2.99 -6.10 15.86
N ALA A 8 2.24 -6.38 16.93
CA ALA A 8 1.00 -7.15 16.84
C ALA A 8 -0.04 -6.46 15.93
N LEU A 9 -0.25 -5.15 16.09
CA LEU A 9 -1.15 -4.38 15.24
C LEU A 9 -0.72 -4.42 13.76
N ALA A 10 0.57 -4.22 13.49
CA ALA A 10 1.10 -4.29 12.12
C ALA A 10 0.82 -5.66 11.48
N LEU A 11 1.06 -6.75 12.21
CA LEU A 11 0.82 -8.11 11.73
C LEU A 11 -0.66 -8.38 11.47
N ILE A 12 -1.56 -7.93 12.35
CA ILE A 12 -3.01 -8.07 12.14
C ILE A 12 -3.42 -7.33 10.86
N VAL A 13 -2.99 -6.08 10.71
CA VAL A 13 -3.30 -5.25 9.53
C VAL A 13 -2.75 -5.90 8.26
N MET A 14 -1.51 -6.40 8.28
CA MET A 14 -0.92 -7.10 7.14
C MET A 14 -1.61 -8.44 6.84
N GLY A 15 -2.08 -9.16 7.85
CA GLY A 15 -2.86 -10.39 7.66
C GLY A 15 -4.19 -10.12 6.93
N VAL A 16 -4.92 -9.09 7.36
CA VAL A 16 -6.14 -8.62 6.67
C VAL A 16 -5.80 -8.13 5.26
N ALA A 17 -4.68 -7.43 5.09
CA ALA A 17 -4.21 -6.99 3.78
C ALA A 17 -4.01 -8.17 2.83
N VAL A 18 -3.30 -9.22 3.24
CA VAL A 18 -3.08 -10.42 2.44
C VAL A 18 -4.40 -11.08 2.07
N ALA A 19 -5.34 -11.21 3.02
CA ALA A 19 -6.67 -11.74 2.73
C ALA A 19 -7.41 -10.91 1.67
N ALA A 20 -7.38 -9.58 1.79
CA ALA A 20 -8.00 -8.67 0.82
C ALA A 20 -7.30 -8.67 -0.55
N ILE A 21 -5.96 -8.82 -0.58
CA ILE A 21 -5.21 -8.98 -1.82
C ILE A 21 -5.60 -10.29 -2.49
N LEU A 22 -5.72 -11.40 -1.76
CA LEU A 22 -5.99 -12.71 -2.35
C LEU A 22 -7.46 -12.90 -2.75
N SER A 23 -8.38 -12.19 -2.10
CA SER A 23 -9.83 -12.34 -2.30
C SER A 23 -10.53 -11.02 -2.68
N PRO A 24 -10.23 -10.42 -3.85
CA PRO A 24 -10.84 -9.16 -4.29
C PRO A 24 -12.35 -9.25 -4.46
N VAL A 25 -12.89 -10.42 -4.84
CA VAL A 25 -14.35 -10.62 -4.97
C VAL A 25 -15.05 -10.42 -3.63
N ALA A 26 -14.54 -11.01 -2.54
CA ALA A 26 -15.10 -10.81 -1.20
C ALA A 26 -15.02 -9.34 -0.76
N VAL A 27 -13.96 -8.61 -1.14
CA VAL A 27 -13.87 -7.16 -0.91
C VAL A 27 -14.95 -6.42 -1.69
N GLY A 28 -15.16 -6.77 -2.96
CA GLY A 28 -16.23 -6.20 -3.79
C GLY A 28 -17.62 -6.43 -3.18
N GLU A 29 -17.92 -7.67 -2.81
CA GLU A 29 -19.18 -8.06 -2.17
C GLU A 29 -19.43 -7.29 -0.87
N ALA A 30 -18.40 -7.18 -0.02
CA ALA A 30 -18.49 -6.40 1.22
C ALA A 30 -18.76 -4.90 0.97
N LEU A 31 -18.41 -4.38 -0.20
CA LEU A 31 -18.67 -3.01 -0.63
C LEU A 31 -19.98 -2.86 -1.42
N GLY A 32 -20.73 -3.95 -1.63
CA GLY A 32 -21.94 -3.96 -2.45
C GLY A 32 -21.66 -3.70 -3.93
N ARG A 33 -20.47 -4.09 -4.43
CA ARG A 33 -20.04 -3.90 -5.83
C ARG A 33 -19.60 -5.24 -6.43
N SER A 34 -20.08 -5.59 -7.61
CA SER A 34 -19.51 -6.72 -8.36
C SER A 34 -18.18 -6.30 -8.99
N ALA A 35 -17.16 -7.16 -8.91
CA ALA A 35 -15.96 -7.08 -9.73
C ALA A 35 -15.98 -8.25 -10.70
N SER A 36 -16.37 -7.97 -11.94
CA SER A 36 -16.53 -8.98 -12.98
C SER A 36 -15.43 -8.92 -14.03
N THR A 37 -14.60 -7.87 -14.03
CA THR A 37 -13.48 -7.70 -14.94
C THR A 37 -12.13 -7.84 -14.25
N SER A 38 -11.10 -8.24 -14.99
CA SER A 38 -9.72 -8.28 -14.46
C SER A 38 -9.26 -6.92 -13.93
N SER A 39 -9.59 -5.82 -14.61
CA SER A 39 -9.21 -4.47 -14.16
C SER A 39 -9.88 -4.07 -12.84
N GLU A 40 -11.15 -4.43 -12.64
CA GLU A 40 -11.84 -4.23 -11.37
C GLU A 40 -11.21 -5.06 -10.24
N MET A 41 -10.92 -6.34 -10.50
CA MET A 41 -10.26 -7.21 -9.51
C MET A 41 -8.89 -6.64 -9.12
N ILE A 42 -8.06 -6.25 -10.09
CA ILE A 42 -6.75 -5.62 -9.85
C ILE A 42 -6.91 -4.37 -8.99
N ASN A 43 -7.88 -3.51 -9.30
CA ASN A 43 -8.14 -2.29 -8.52
C ASN A 43 -8.56 -2.61 -7.09
N LEU A 44 -9.39 -3.62 -6.86
CA LEU A 44 -9.78 -4.01 -5.50
C LEU A 44 -8.57 -4.53 -4.71
N ARG A 45 -7.73 -5.38 -5.31
CA ARG A 45 -6.48 -5.86 -4.67
C ARG A 45 -5.58 -4.69 -4.32
N ALA A 46 -5.35 -3.77 -5.27
CA ALA A 46 -4.47 -2.63 -5.11
C ALA A 46 -4.99 -1.64 -4.06
N SER A 47 -6.24 -1.18 -4.19
CA SER A 47 -6.80 -0.12 -3.35
C SER A 47 -7.07 -0.55 -1.92
N TRP A 48 -7.54 -1.78 -1.70
CA TRP A 48 -7.90 -2.24 -0.35
C TRP A 48 -6.78 -3.05 0.26
N GLY A 49 -6.38 -4.12 -0.43
CA GLY A 49 -5.30 -4.98 0.01
C GLY A 49 -3.96 -4.25 0.09
N GLY A 50 -3.59 -3.55 -0.98
CA GLY A 50 -2.33 -2.81 -1.04
C GLY A 50 -2.24 -1.65 -0.05
N THR A 51 -3.32 -0.88 0.13
CA THR A 51 -3.35 0.20 1.15
C THR A 51 -3.15 -0.36 2.55
N LEU A 52 -3.85 -1.44 2.91
CA LEU A 52 -3.69 -2.08 4.22
C LEU A 52 -2.29 -2.67 4.39
N LEU A 53 -1.73 -3.27 3.34
CA LEU A 53 -0.37 -3.82 3.36
C LEU A 53 0.64 -2.72 3.68
N GLY A 54 0.52 -1.60 2.98
CA GLY A 54 1.38 -0.43 3.19
C GLY A 54 1.19 0.21 4.56
N LEU A 55 -0.06 0.33 5.05
CA LEU A 55 -0.33 0.84 6.38
C LEU A 55 0.27 -0.06 7.47
N GLY A 56 0.13 -1.38 7.33
CA GLY A 56 0.74 -2.36 8.24
C GLY A 56 2.26 -2.22 8.28
N ALA A 57 2.91 -2.09 7.12
CA ALA A 57 4.33 -1.83 7.02
C ALA A 57 4.72 -0.49 7.68
N ALA A 58 3.96 0.58 7.43
CA ALA A 58 4.19 1.89 8.04
C ALA A 58 4.11 1.83 9.58
N ILE A 59 3.12 1.11 10.12
CA ILE A 59 2.96 0.92 11.57
C ILE A 59 4.14 0.11 12.13
N GLY A 60 4.49 -1.01 11.52
CA GLY A 60 5.55 -1.90 12.01
C GLY A 60 6.94 -1.25 11.98
N LEU A 61 7.21 -0.48 10.93
CA LEU A 61 8.50 0.14 10.66
C LEU A 61 8.58 1.61 11.12
N ALA A 62 7.50 2.15 11.72
CA ALA A 62 7.46 3.52 12.21
C ALA A 62 8.66 3.81 13.13
N ARG A 63 9.32 4.93 12.88
CA ARG A 63 10.38 5.48 13.74
C ARG A 63 9.93 6.79 14.35
N THR A 64 10.57 7.17 15.45
CA THR A 64 10.43 8.52 16.01
C THR A 64 10.99 9.53 15.02
N GLU A 65 10.09 10.14 14.26
CA GLU A 65 10.37 11.09 13.19
C GLU A 65 9.59 12.39 13.43
N THR A 66 10.01 13.47 12.79
CA THR A 66 9.21 14.69 12.74
C THR A 66 7.88 14.41 12.02
N ARG A 67 6.82 15.20 12.31
CA ARG A 67 5.49 15.00 11.70
C ARG A 67 5.56 14.89 10.17
N GLY A 68 6.33 15.74 9.50
CA GLY A 68 6.50 15.71 8.04
C GLY A 68 7.15 14.43 7.53
N ARG A 69 8.21 13.94 8.20
CA ARG A 69 8.88 12.69 7.84
C ARG A 69 8.01 11.47 8.12
N LEU A 70 7.21 11.49 9.18
CA LEU A 70 6.22 10.45 9.46
C LEU A 70 5.18 10.38 8.34
N LEU A 71 4.58 11.51 7.96
CA LEU A 71 3.60 11.57 6.86
C LEU A 71 4.19 11.03 5.56
N LEU A 72 5.41 11.45 5.23
CA LEU A 72 6.12 10.98 4.03
C LEU A 72 6.43 9.48 4.09
N SER A 73 6.77 8.95 5.26
CA SER A 73 6.98 7.50 5.45
C SER A 73 5.69 6.71 5.32
N VAL A 74 4.57 7.21 5.85
CA VAL A 74 3.25 6.57 5.69
C VAL A 74 2.86 6.56 4.22
N LEU A 75 2.99 7.71 3.53
CA LEU A 75 2.71 7.82 2.11
C LEU A 75 3.56 6.83 1.29
N LEU A 76 4.87 6.77 1.56
CA LEU A 76 5.77 5.82 0.91
C LEU A 76 5.27 4.40 1.03
N TRP A 77 4.99 3.94 2.25
CA TRP A 77 4.62 2.55 2.49
C TRP A 77 3.24 2.23 1.93
N VAL A 78 2.27 3.14 2.05
CA VAL A 78 0.93 2.98 1.45
C VAL A 78 1.03 2.84 -0.06
N ILE A 79 1.71 3.76 -0.75
CA ILE A 79 1.82 3.70 -2.21
C ILE A 79 2.63 2.48 -2.66
N ALA A 80 3.69 2.11 -1.93
CA ALA A 80 4.43 0.88 -2.20
C ALA A 80 3.54 -0.37 -2.05
N GLY A 81 2.71 -0.43 -1.01
CA GLY A 81 1.76 -1.51 -0.80
C GLY A 81 0.73 -1.61 -1.93
N ILE A 82 0.19 -0.48 -2.38
CA ILE A 82 -0.73 -0.39 -3.54
C ILE A 82 -0.03 -0.94 -4.79
N GLY A 83 1.19 -0.46 -5.10
CA GLY A 83 1.94 -0.92 -6.27
C GLY A 83 2.29 -2.40 -6.24
N VAL A 84 2.68 -2.94 -5.08
CA VAL A 84 2.92 -4.38 -4.89
C VAL A 84 1.65 -5.18 -5.13
N ALA A 85 0.52 -4.78 -4.54
CA ALA A 85 -0.75 -5.47 -4.72
C ALA A 85 -1.28 -5.36 -6.16
N ARG A 86 -1.05 -4.24 -6.84
CA ARG A 86 -1.35 -4.07 -8.27
C ARG A 86 -0.52 -5.01 -9.12
N ALA A 87 0.78 -5.12 -8.88
CA ALA A 87 1.66 -6.07 -9.56
C ALA A 87 1.24 -7.53 -9.32
N VAL A 88 0.81 -7.87 -8.10
CA VAL A 88 0.19 -9.17 -7.81
C VAL A 88 -1.08 -9.37 -8.65
N GLY A 89 -1.94 -8.36 -8.75
CA GLY A 89 -3.12 -8.39 -9.63
C GLY A 89 -2.76 -8.64 -11.09
N PHE A 90 -1.68 -8.03 -11.61
CA PHE A 90 -1.25 -8.26 -13.01
C PHE A 90 -0.88 -9.73 -13.25
N VAL A 91 -0.29 -10.39 -12.25
CA VAL A 91 0.08 -11.80 -12.31
C VAL A 91 -1.14 -12.71 -12.16
N LEU A 92 -2.06 -12.40 -11.24
CA LEU A 92 -3.18 -13.27 -10.88
C LEU A 92 -4.42 -13.09 -11.76
N ASP A 93 -4.78 -11.85 -12.08
CA ASP A 93 -6.01 -11.50 -12.79
C ASP A 93 -5.80 -11.32 -14.30
N GLY A 94 -4.54 -11.12 -14.71
CA GLY A 94 -4.15 -10.90 -16.10
C GLY A 94 -4.73 -9.63 -16.73
N SER A 95 -4.46 -9.46 -18.03
CA SER A 95 -5.07 -8.43 -18.89
C SER A 95 -5.14 -7.00 -18.29
N PRO A 96 -4.04 -6.43 -17.75
CA PRO A 96 -4.05 -5.05 -17.27
C PRO A 96 -4.30 -4.09 -18.45
N ASP A 97 -5.27 -3.18 -18.29
CA ASP A 97 -5.53 -2.13 -19.27
C ASP A 97 -4.48 -1.01 -19.20
N GLY A 98 -4.55 -0.06 -20.13
CA GLY A 98 -3.60 1.06 -20.17
C GLY A 98 -3.60 1.92 -18.91
N LEU A 99 -4.76 2.08 -18.26
CA LEU A 99 -4.88 2.87 -17.04
C LEU A 99 -4.18 2.17 -15.86
N GLN A 100 -4.25 0.85 -15.79
CA GLN A 100 -3.52 0.05 -14.80
C GLN A 100 -2.01 0.27 -14.87
N TRP A 101 -1.44 0.30 -16.07
CA TRP A 101 -0.01 0.58 -16.27
C TRP A 101 0.36 2.01 -15.87
N VAL A 102 -0.47 3.00 -16.23
CA VAL A 102 -0.26 4.40 -15.83
C VAL A 102 -0.23 4.52 -14.30
N TRP A 103 -1.16 3.88 -13.60
CA TRP A 103 -1.16 3.87 -12.14
C TRP A 103 0.08 3.21 -11.55
N LEU A 104 0.50 2.06 -12.08
CA LEU A 104 1.71 1.38 -11.60
C LEU A 104 2.95 2.26 -11.76
N ILE A 105 3.10 2.94 -12.91
CA ILE A 105 4.21 3.86 -13.15
C ILE A 105 4.16 5.04 -12.16
N ALA A 106 2.98 5.62 -11.94
CA ALA A 106 2.80 6.70 -10.98
C ALA A 106 3.14 6.26 -9.55
N GLU A 107 2.72 5.06 -9.14
CA GLU A 107 3.03 4.48 -7.83
C GLU A 107 4.54 4.31 -7.63
N ILE A 108 5.24 3.76 -8.63
CA ILE A 108 6.70 3.61 -8.62
C ILE A 108 7.38 4.98 -8.51
N ALA A 109 6.95 5.96 -9.30
CA ALA A 109 7.52 7.31 -9.29
C ALA A 109 7.32 7.99 -7.93
N ILE A 110 6.13 7.90 -7.34
CA ILE A 110 5.82 8.46 -6.03
C ILE A 110 6.66 7.80 -4.94
N VAL A 111 6.78 6.47 -4.96
CA VAL A 111 7.62 5.71 -4.00
C VAL A 111 9.08 6.14 -4.12
N ALA A 112 9.60 6.28 -5.34
CA ALA A 112 10.97 6.72 -5.59
C ALA A 112 11.23 8.14 -5.03
N VAL A 113 10.31 9.07 -5.28
CA VAL A 113 10.39 10.45 -4.77
C VAL A 113 10.31 10.47 -3.25
N CYS A 114 9.38 9.74 -2.62
CA CYS A 114 9.27 9.67 -1.17
C CYS A 114 10.53 9.08 -0.53
N ALA A 115 11.07 8.00 -1.11
CA ALA A 115 12.28 7.36 -0.63
C ALA A 115 13.48 8.31 -0.72
N TRP A 116 13.60 9.04 -1.83
CA TRP A 116 14.65 10.03 -2.01
C TRP A 116 14.55 11.19 -1.02
N LEU A 117 13.35 11.74 -0.80
CA LEU A 117 13.11 12.80 0.18
C LEU A 117 13.41 12.33 1.62
N LEU A 118 13.10 11.08 1.98
CA LEU A 118 13.40 10.52 3.30
C LEU A 118 14.90 10.28 3.55
N ARG A 119 15.70 10.08 2.48
CA ARG A 119 17.16 9.94 2.58
C ARG A 119 17.88 11.26 2.86
N ARG A 120 17.24 12.40 2.58
CA ARG A 120 17.86 13.71 2.84
C ARG A 120 18.11 13.89 4.34
N PRO A 121 19.30 14.38 4.74
CA PRO A 121 19.57 14.74 6.13
C PRO A 121 18.49 15.68 6.65
N ARG A 122 18.16 15.55 7.95
CA ARG A 122 17.32 16.57 8.60
C ARG A 122 18.08 17.88 8.46
N ALA A 123 17.54 18.84 7.72
CA ALA A 123 18.06 20.21 7.78
C ALA A 123 18.10 20.57 9.27
N ALA A 124 19.29 20.90 9.78
CA ALA A 124 19.41 21.34 11.16
C ALA A 124 18.45 22.52 11.30
N ALA A 125 17.44 22.38 12.15
CA ALA A 125 16.55 23.47 12.45
C ALA A 125 17.41 24.58 13.05
N SER A 126 17.62 25.64 12.27
CA SER A 126 18.19 26.92 12.72
C SER A 126 17.18 27.65 13.57
#